data_AF-B3KP02-F1
#
_entry.id   AF-B3KP02-F1
#
_cell.length_a   1.000
_cell.length_b   1.000
_cell.length_c   1.000
_cell.angle_alpha   90.00
_cell.angle_beta   90.00
_cell.angle_gamma   90.00
#
_symmetry.space_group_name_H-M   'P 1'
#
loop_
_entity.id
_entity.type
_entity.pdbx_description
1 polymer ?
#
loop_
_entity_poly.entity_id
_entity_poly.type
_entity_poly.pdbx_seq_one_letter_code
_entity_poly.pdbx_strand_id
1 'polypeptide(L)'
;MYGEEFIFYDYNNPLDLPERIAAHSFDIVIADPPYLSEECLRKTSETVKYLTRGKILLCTGAIMEEQAAELLGVKMCTFVPRHTRNLANEFRCYVNYDSGLDCGI
;
A
#
# COMPACT_ATOMS: atom_id res chain seq x y z
N MET A 1 -14.49 10.30 -18.58
CA MET A 1 -13.05 10.18 -18.85
C MET A 1 -12.32 10.52 -17.57
N TYR A 2 -11.31 9.75 -17.20
CA TYR A 2 -10.42 10.12 -16.09
C TYR A 2 -9.44 11.21 -16.56
N GLY A 3 -8.98 12.07 -15.63
CA GLY A 3 -7.99 13.12 -15.91
C GLY A 3 -6.55 12.60 -15.93
N GLU A 4 -5.58 13.52 -15.98
CA GLU A 4 -4.14 13.19 -15.98
C GLU A 4 -3.64 12.61 -14.65
N GLU A 5 -4.44 12.74 -13.59
CA GLU A 5 -4.22 12.18 -12.26
C GLU A 5 -4.41 10.66 -12.22
N PHE A 6 -5.07 10.10 -13.24
CA PHE A 6 -5.19 8.66 -13.41
C PHE A 6 -4.09 8.16 -14.35
N ILE A 7 -3.37 7.15 -13.90
CA ILE A 7 -2.35 6.46 -14.70
C ILE A 7 -2.70 4.99 -14.83
N PHE A 8 -2.47 4.45 -16.02
CA PHE A 8 -2.45 3.00 -16.17
C PHE A 8 -1.21 2.47 -15.45
N TYR A 9 -1.40 1.50 -14.57
CA TYR A 9 -0.35 0.91 -13.75
C TYR A 9 -0.41 -0.61 -13.89
N ASP A 10 0.72 -1.21 -14.25
CA ASP A 10 0.91 -2.65 -14.30
C ASP A 10 1.94 -3.04 -13.24
N TYR A 11 1.49 -3.72 -12.18
CA TYR A 11 2.41 -4.15 -11.12
C TYR A 11 3.47 -5.13 -11.62
N ASN A 12 3.30 -5.78 -12.78
CA ASN A 12 4.36 -6.60 -13.38
C ASN A 12 5.57 -5.78 -13.83
N ASN A 13 5.36 -4.49 -14.12
CA ASN A 13 6.36 -3.52 -14.51
C ASN A 13 6.28 -2.32 -13.54
N PRO A 14 6.64 -2.50 -12.25
CA PRO A 14 6.28 -1.58 -11.17
C PRO A 14 6.80 -0.14 -11.35
N LEU A 15 7.93 0.03 -12.03
CA LEU A 15 8.56 1.32 -12.30
C LEU A 15 8.32 1.85 -13.71
N ASP A 16 7.48 1.19 -14.51
CA ASP A 16 7.02 1.70 -15.81
C ASP A 16 5.92 2.75 -15.59
N LEU A 17 6.34 3.86 -14.99
CA LEU A 17 5.49 5.01 -14.67
C LEU A 17 5.76 6.15 -15.67
N PRO A 18 4.76 6.99 -15.98
CA PRO A 18 4.97 8.14 -16.85
C PRO A 18 6.07 9.07 -16.30
N GLU A 19 6.89 9.65 -17.18
CA GLU A 19 8.05 10.50 -16.80
C GLU A 19 7.69 11.68 -15.88
N ARG A 20 6.44 12.15 -15.92
CA ARG A 20 5.94 13.21 -15.03
C ARG A 20 5.88 12.81 -13.55
N ILE A 21 5.92 11.51 -13.26
CA ILE A 21 5.88 10.96 -11.91
C ILE A 21 7.31 10.82 -11.40
N ALA A 22 7.81 11.87 -10.75
CA ALA A 22 9.16 11.86 -10.19
C ALA A 22 9.27 10.93 -8.98
N ALA A 23 10.46 10.33 -8.78
CA ALA A 23 10.78 9.61 -7.56
C ALA A 23 10.60 10.50 -6.31
N HIS A 24 10.11 9.91 -5.22
CA HIS A 24 9.92 10.56 -3.92
C HIS A 24 9.12 11.88 -4.01
N SER A 25 8.09 11.91 -4.85
CA SER A 25 7.24 13.08 -5.06
C SER A 25 5.99 13.12 -4.18
N PHE A 26 5.63 12.00 -3.54
CA PHE A 26 4.42 11.89 -2.72
C PHE A 26 4.74 11.85 -1.24
N ASP A 27 4.11 12.74 -0.46
CA ASP A 27 4.29 12.77 1.00
C ASP A 27 3.76 11.50 1.69
N ILE A 28 2.70 10.91 1.13
CA ILE A 28 2.06 9.67 1.60
C ILE A 28 1.70 8.82 0.38
N VAL A 29 1.99 7.52 0.45
CA VAL A 29 1.49 6.53 -0.51
C VAL A 29 0.49 5.61 0.19
N ILE A 30 -0.69 5.47 -0.41
CA ILE A 30 -1.74 4.57 0.05
C ILE A 30 -1.86 3.44 -0.96
N ALA A 31 -1.76 2.19 -0.51
CA ALA A 31 -1.82 1.02 -1.38
C ALA A 31 -2.76 -0.06 -0.82
N ASP A 32 -3.48 -0.72 -1.72
CA ASP A 32 -4.28 -1.92 -1.46
C ASP A 32 -4.04 -2.91 -2.61
N PRO A 33 -2.87 -3.59 -2.62
CA PRO A 33 -2.51 -4.46 -3.74
C PRO A 33 -3.48 -5.64 -3.88
N PRO A 34 -3.75 -6.07 -5.13
CA PRO A 34 -4.53 -7.27 -5.35
C PRO A 34 -3.75 -8.51 -4.91
N TYR A 35 -4.47 -9.58 -4.60
CA TYR A 35 -3.91 -10.90 -4.25
C TYR A 35 -3.09 -10.93 -2.94
N LEU A 36 -3.18 -12.05 -2.24
CA LEU A 36 -2.41 -12.29 -1.01
C LEU A 36 -1.17 -13.14 -1.35
N SER A 37 -0.34 -12.63 -2.27
CA SER A 37 0.90 -13.26 -2.68
C SER A 37 2.10 -12.36 -2.36
N GLU A 38 3.20 -12.99 -1.94
CA GLU A 38 4.46 -12.30 -1.67
C GLU A 38 4.99 -11.57 -2.92
N GLU A 39 4.88 -12.19 -4.09
CA GLU A 39 5.33 -11.62 -5.36
C GLU A 39 4.60 -10.31 -5.70
N CYS A 40 3.27 -10.28 -5.53
CA CYS A 40 2.50 -9.08 -5.79
C CYS A 40 2.82 -7.97 -4.79
N LEU A 41 2.94 -8.31 -3.50
CA LEU A 41 3.32 -7.33 -2.48
C LEU A 41 4.74 -6.80 -2.70
N ARG A 42 5.69 -7.65 -3.10
CA ARG A 42 7.07 -7.26 -3.39
C ARG A 42 7.14 -6.28 -4.55
N LYS A 43 6.50 -6.58 -5.68
CA LYS A 43 6.45 -5.68 -6.84
C LYS A 43 5.73 -4.38 -6.53
N THR A 44 4.60 -4.44 -5.83
CA THR A 44 3.90 -3.23 -5.36
C THR A 44 4.78 -2.40 -4.44
N SER A 45 5.57 -3.04 -3.59
CA SER A 45 6.48 -2.35 -2.67
C SER A 45 7.59 -1.59 -3.39
N GLU A 46 8.03 -2.03 -4.58
CA GLU A 46 8.97 -1.29 -5.42
C GLU A 46 8.37 0.05 -5.86
N THR A 47 7.14 0.03 -6.37
CA THR A 47 6.38 1.23 -6.73
C THR A 47 6.18 2.15 -5.53
N VAL A 48 5.75 1.61 -4.39
CA VAL A 48 5.52 2.39 -3.16
C VAL A 48 6.81 3.09 -2.72
N LYS A 49 7.94 2.39 -2.70
CA LYS A 49 9.26 2.95 -2.34
C LYS A 49 9.72 4.03 -3.30
N TYR A 50 9.48 3.83 -4.60
CA TYR A 50 9.82 4.82 -5.61
C TYR A 50 9.02 6.12 -5.42
N LEU A 51 7.73 6.01 -5.10
CA LEU A 51 6.82 7.16 -4.99
C LEU A 51 6.92 7.92 -3.67
N THR A 52 7.06 7.21 -2.55
CA THR A 52 6.93 7.80 -1.21
C THR A 52 8.14 8.64 -0.81
N ARG A 53 7.90 9.76 -0.11
CA ARG A 53 8.90 10.51 0.66
C ARG A 53 9.17 9.92 2.04
N GLY A 54 8.33 8.99 2.48
CA GLY A 54 8.55 8.26 3.72
C GLY A 54 7.29 7.68 4.36
N LYS A 55 6.10 8.24 4.14
CA LYS A 55 4.87 7.73 4.78
C LYS A 55 4.13 6.75 3.89
N ILE A 56 3.72 5.64 4.47
CA ILE A 56 3.04 4.54 3.78
C ILE A 56 1.83 4.12 4.60
N LEU A 57 0.68 3.96 3.94
CA LEU A 57 -0.49 3.27 4.46
C LEU A 57 -0.80 2.11 3.52
N LEU A 58 -0.70 0.89 4.04
CA LEU A 58 -0.98 -0.34 3.31
C LEU A 58 -2.23 -0.98 3.88
N CYS A 59 -3.21 -1.27 3.03
CA CYS A 59 -4.26 -2.21 3.32
C CYS A 59 -3.93 -3.52 2.61
N THR A 60 -3.96 -4.64 3.31
CA THR A 60 -3.79 -5.98 2.71
C THR A 60 -4.32 -7.05 3.67
N GLY A 61 -4.25 -8.32 3.28
CA GLY A 61 -4.63 -9.43 4.13
C GLY A 61 -3.74 -9.56 5.38
N ALA A 62 -4.31 -10.02 6.48
CA ALA A 62 -3.59 -10.28 7.73
C ALA A 62 -2.40 -11.24 7.54
N ILE A 63 -2.53 -12.20 6.61
CA ILE A 63 -1.46 -13.16 6.28
C ILE A 63 -0.18 -12.50 5.72
N MET A 64 -0.27 -11.27 5.22
CA MET A 64 0.86 -10.55 4.62
C MET A 64 1.63 -9.69 5.62
N GLU A 65 1.30 -9.73 6.91
CA GLU A 65 1.88 -8.84 7.94
C GLU A 65 3.41 -8.90 7.97
N GLU A 66 3.99 -10.10 8.01
CA GLU A 66 5.44 -10.28 8.10
C GLU A 66 6.16 -9.69 6.87
N GLN A 67 5.66 -10.00 5.67
CA GLN A 67 6.22 -9.51 4.42
C GLN A 67 6.03 -7.99 4.29
N ALA A 68 4.89 -7.45 4.73
CA ALA A 68 4.65 -6.01 4.74
C ALA A 68 5.63 -5.28 5.66
N ALA A 69 5.88 -5.83 6.85
CA ALA A 69 6.86 -5.29 7.78
C ALA A 69 8.28 -5.34 7.21
N GLU A 70 8.69 -6.46 6.61
CA GLU A 70 10.01 -6.62 6.00
C GLU A 70 10.21 -5.67 4.81
N LEU A 71 9.23 -5.62 3.89
CA LEU A 71 9.36 -4.88 2.65
C LEU A 71 9.22 -3.38 2.85
N LEU A 72 8.27 -2.92 3.67
CA LEU A 72 7.87 -1.52 3.75
C LEU A 72 8.07 -0.89 5.13
N GLY A 73 8.48 -1.66 6.14
CA GLY A 73 8.64 -1.17 7.51
C GLY A 73 7.33 -0.71 8.15
N VAL A 74 6.18 -1.19 7.64
CA VAL A 74 4.86 -0.86 8.18
C VAL A 74 4.50 -1.80 9.33
N LYS A 75 3.65 -1.33 10.24
CA LYS A 75 3.14 -2.07 11.40
C LYS A 75 1.63 -2.05 11.40
N MET A 76 1.00 -3.12 11.88
CA MET A 76 -0.45 -3.24 11.93
C MET A 76 -1.05 -2.17 12.83
N CYS A 77 -2.12 -1.54 12.35
CA CYS A 77 -2.90 -0.59 13.12
C CYS A 77 -4.05 -1.26 13.87
N THR A 78 -4.58 -0.58 14.89
CA THR A 78 -5.84 -0.99 15.55
C THR A 78 -7.07 -0.77 14.68
N PHE A 79 -6.99 0.16 13.72
CA PHE A 79 -8.04 0.39 12.73
C PHE A 79 -8.27 -0.86 11.86
N VAL A 80 -9.51 -1.35 11.86
CA VAL A 80 -9.92 -2.50 11.05
C VAL A 80 -10.72 -2.02 9.83
N PRO A 81 -10.17 -2.14 8.60
CA PRO A 81 -10.88 -1.75 7.39
C PRO A 81 -12.10 -2.64 7.16
N ARG A 82 -13.21 -2.04 6.70
CA ARG A 82 -14.45 -2.76 6.38
C ARG A 82 -14.72 -2.74 4.88
N HIS A 83 -15.07 -3.90 4.35
CA HIS A 83 -15.47 -4.05 2.96
C HIS A 83 -17.00 -4.03 2.88
N THR A 84 -17.54 -3.47 1.79
CA THR A 84 -18.99 -3.49 1.53
C THR A 84 -19.51 -4.89 1.23
N ARG A 85 -18.62 -5.82 0.89
CA ARG A 85 -18.89 -7.24 0.64
C ARG A 85 -18.06 -8.09 1.58
N ASN A 86 -18.59 -9.26 1.95
CA ASN A 86 -17.83 -10.23 2.74
C ASN A 86 -16.69 -10.78 1.91
N LEU A 87 -15.47 -10.61 2.41
CA LEU A 87 -14.28 -11.30 1.94
C LEU A 87 -14.00 -12.47 2.89
N ALA A 88 -13.50 -13.57 2.34
CA ALA A 88 -13.12 -14.74 3.13
C ALA A 88 -11.86 -14.48 3.98
N ASN A 89 -11.00 -13.57 3.51
CA ASN A 89 -9.75 -13.23 4.18
C ASN A 89 -9.94 -12.04 5.10
N GLU A 90 -9.26 -12.08 6.23
CA GLU A 90 -9.17 -10.94 7.15
C GLU A 90 -8.22 -9.88 6.56
N PHE A 91 -8.67 -8.64 6.50
CA PHE A 91 -7.87 -7.50 6.06
C PHE A 91 -7.51 -6.60 7.24
N ARG A 92 -6.34 -5.97 7.12
CA ARG A 92 -5.76 -5.07 8.12
C ARG A 92 -5.15 -3.84 7.45
N CYS A 93 -5.03 -2.79 8.24
CA CYS A 93 -4.33 -1.57 7.87
C CYS A 93 -2.95 -1.57 8.52
N TYR A 94 -1.93 -1.11 7.81
CA TYR A 94 -0.55 -1.04 8.28
C TYR A 94 0.05 0.32 7.93
N VAL A 95 0.84 0.91 8.82
CA VAL A 95 1.52 2.19 8.59
C VAL A 95 2.96 2.20 9.12
N ASN A 96 3.79 3.09 8.61
CA ASN A 96 5.16 3.32 9.10
C ASN A 96 5.36 4.69 9.77
N TYR A 97 4.27 5.37 10.10
CA TYR A 97 4.26 6.71 10.70
C TYR A 97 3.16 6.80 11.76
N ASP A 98 3.25 7.80 12.63
CA ASP A 98 2.19 8.11 13.58
C ASP A 98 0.95 8.64 12.83
N SER A 99 0.00 7.74 12.59
CA SER A 99 -1.19 7.99 11.77
C SER A 99 -2.42 8.38 12.58
N GLY A 100 -2.39 8.20 13.91
CA GLY A 100 -3.57 8.27 14.76
C GLY A 100 -4.57 7.11 14.57
N LEU A 101 -4.30 6.14 13.69
CA LEU A 101 -5.16 4.95 13.49
C LEU A 101 -5.03 3.91 14.62
N ASP A 102 -4.06 4.11 15.52
CA ASP A 102 -3.86 3.32 16.73
C ASP A 102 -4.54 3.92 17.96
N CYS A 103 -5.22 5.05 17.79
CA CYS A 103 -6.04 5.66 18.83
C CYS A 103 -7.39 4.94 18.91
N GLY A 104 -7.43 3.79 19.59
CA GLY A 104 -8.61 3.35 20.35
C GLY A 104 -8.33 3.61 21.83
N ILE A 105 -9.04 4.47 22.55
CA ILE A 105 -10.48 4.79 22.57
C ILE A 105 -10.65 6.31 22.75
#